data_AF-A0A932VTU4-F1
#
_entry.id   AF-A0A932VTU4-F1
#
_cell.length_a   1.000
_cell.length_b   1.000
_cell.length_c   1.000
_cell.angle_alpha   90.00
_cell.angle_beta   90.00
_cell.angle_gamma   90.00
#
_symmetry.space_group_name_H-M   'P 1'
#
loop_
_entity.id
_entity.type
_entity.pdbx_description
1 polymer ?
#
loop_
_entity_poly.entity_id
_entity_poly.type
_entity_poly.pdbx_seq_one_letter_code
_entity_poly.pdbx_strand_id
1 'polypeptide(L)'
;MPQDWTVRRFLEACVQRRPQPEISVLADTVSRERMGSHDPERKYTGAGYLAFCEQRESALRLLRASVEGNYCAYPAMDTDPLFAHLREDSEFGKIRSAAIECRNRFLARRSN
;
A
#
# COMPACT_ATOMS: atom_id res chain seq x y z
N MET A 1 -20.01 -1.37 -7.82
CA MET A 1 -18.72 -1.07 -7.17
C MET A 1 -17.67 -0.70 -8.24
N PRO A 2 -17.39 0.58 -8.47
CA PRO A 2 -16.53 1.05 -9.54
C PRO A 2 -15.01 1.07 -9.24
N GLN A 3 -14.51 0.49 -8.14
CA GLN A 3 -13.08 0.60 -7.80
C GLN A 3 -12.32 -0.74 -7.90
N ASP A 4 -13.05 -1.86 -7.89
CA ASP A 4 -12.45 -3.19 -8.04
C ASP A 4 -12.07 -3.48 -9.51
N TRP A 5 -12.77 -2.86 -10.47
CA TRP A 5 -12.44 -3.02 -11.89
C TRP A 5 -11.10 -2.35 -12.25
N THR A 6 -10.80 -1.19 -11.67
CA THR A 6 -9.54 -0.46 -11.92
C THR A 6 -8.35 -1.28 -11.44
N VAL A 7 -8.42 -1.79 -10.20
CA VAL A 7 -7.38 -2.66 -9.64
C VAL A 7 -7.23 -3.95 -10.45
N ARG A 8 -8.35 -4.58 -10.84
CA ARG A 8 -8.32 -5.77 -11.67
C ARG A 8 -7.59 -5.52 -13.00
N ARG A 9 -7.94 -4.46 -13.74
CA ARG A 9 -7.28 -4.12 -15.01
C ARG A 9 -5.80 -3.83 -14.85
N PHE A 10 -5.42 -3.13 -13.78
CA PHE A 10 -4.03 -2.87 -13.45
C PHE A 10 -3.24 -4.16 -13.20
N LEU A 11 -3.76 -5.04 -12.33
CA LEU A 11 -3.12 -6.32 -12.04
C LEU A 11 -3.05 -7.21 -13.29
N GLU A 12 -4.12 -7.26 -14.09
CA GLU A 12 -4.14 -7.98 -15.37
C GLU A 12 -3.02 -7.48 -16.32
N ALA A 13 -2.86 -6.17 -16.49
CA ALA A 13 -1.80 -5.60 -17.33
C ALA A 13 -0.39 -5.96 -16.81
N CYS A 14 -0.22 -5.92 -15.49
CA CYS A 14 1.03 -6.27 -14.81
C CYS A 14 1.40 -7.75 -14.96
N VAL A 15 0.48 -8.68 -14.67
CA VAL A 15 0.75 -10.12 -14.81
C VAL A 15 0.93 -10.55 -16.27
N GLN A 16 0.29 -9.84 -17.20
CA GLN A 16 0.51 -10.02 -18.65
C GLN A 16 1.82 -9.39 -19.15
N ARG A 17 2.58 -8.71 -18.29
CA ARG A 17 3.84 -8.02 -18.63
C ARG A 17 3.68 -7.05 -19.80
N ARG A 18 2.60 -6.27 -19.79
CA ARG A 18 2.42 -5.16 -20.74
C ARG A 18 3.55 -4.12 -20.60
N PRO A 19 3.76 -3.25 -21.60
CA PRO A 19 4.77 -2.19 -21.49
C PRO A 19 4.60 -1.35 -20.21
N GLN A 20 5.71 -1.05 -19.55
CA GLN A 20 5.70 -0.29 -18.28
C GLN A 20 4.91 1.02 -18.35
N PRO A 21 4.97 1.83 -19.44
CA PRO A 21 4.13 3.04 -19.54
C PRO A 21 2.63 2.76 -19.43
N GLU A 22 2.14 1.65 -20.00
CA GLU A 22 0.72 1.28 -19.90
C GLU A 22 0.35 0.87 -18.47
N ILE A 23 1.23 0.11 -17.80
CA ILE A 23 1.05 -0.30 -16.40
C ILE A 23 1.04 0.93 -15.49
N SER A 24 1.96 1.89 -15.70
CA SER A 24 2.05 3.10 -14.88
C SER A 24 0.81 4.00 -15.01
N VAL A 25 0.19 4.12 -16.19
CA VAL A 25 -1.07 4.86 -16.34
C VAL A 25 -2.20 4.25 -15.50
N LEU A 26 -2.29 2.92 -15.48
CA LEU A 26 -3.26 2.20 -14.65
C LEU A 26 -2.91 2.32 -13.17
N ALA A 27 -1.62 2.25 -12.83
CA ALA A 27 -1.11 2.44 -11.47
C ALA A 27 -1.47 3.81 -10.89
N ASP A 28 -1.33 4.87 -11.68
CA ASP A 28 -1.71 6.23 -11.27
C ASP A 28 -3.20 6.34 -11.00
N THR A 29 -4.03 5.66 -11.80
CA THR A 29 -5.48 5.63 -11.61
C THR A 29 -5.83 4.90 -10.31
N VAL A 30 -5.26 3.71 -10.07
CA VAL A 30 -5.39 3.01 -8.79
C VAL A 30 -4.92 3.89 -7.64
N SER A 31 -3.78 4.55 -7.78
CA SER A 31 -3.20 5.36 -6.71
C SER A 31 -4.11 6.53 -6.33
N ARG A 32 -4.63 7.27 -7.31
CA ARG A 32 -5.58 8.37 -7.06
C ARG A 32 -6.86 7.89 -6.38
N GLU A 33 -7.47 6.81 -6.88
CA GLU A 33 -8.70 6.27 -6.30
C GLU A 33 -8.51 5.79 -4.85
N ARG A 34 -7.39 5.10 -4.58
CA ARG A 34 -7.08 4.62 -3.23
C ARG A 34 -6.72 5.77 -2.29
N MET A 35 -6.00 6.77 -2.78
CA MET A 35 -5.65 7.94 -1.97
C MET A 35 -6.89 8.73 -1.54
N GLY A 36 -7.87 8.87 -2.44
CA GLY A 36 -9.16 9.50 -2.13
C GLY A 36 -10.09 8.70 -1.21
N SER A 37 -9.75 7.44 -0.88
CA SER A 37 -10.53 6.64 0.07
C SER A 37 -10.41 7.18 1.49
N HIS A 38 -11.52 7.34 2.21
CA HIS A 38 -11.46 7.63 3.65
C HIS A 38 -10.97 6.43 4.46
N ASP A 39 -11.30 5.22 4.01
CA ASP A 39 -10.84 3.98 4.64
C ASP A 39 -9.32 3.78 4.41
N PRO A 40 -8.51 3.71 5.48
CA PRO A 40 -7.07 3.50 5.38
C PRO A 40 -6.69 2.06 5.00
N GLU A 41 -7.53 1.05 5.23
CA GLU A 41 -7.29 -0.34 4.81
C GLU A 41 -7.25 -0.43 3.28
N ARG A 42 -8.09 0.35 2.60
CA ARG A 42 -8.07 0.45 1.13
C ARG A 42 -6.78 1.05 0.60
N LYS A 43 -6.12 1.93 1.36
CA LYS A 43 -4.79 2.46 1.02
C LYS A 43 -3.71 1.39 1.18
N TYR A 44 -3.75 0.62 2.28
CA TYR A 44 -2.82 -0.49 2.53
C TYR A 44 -2.91 -1.57 1.44
N THR A 45 -4.11 -2.07 1.15
CA THR A 45 -4.32 -3.07 0.09
C THR A 45 -3.91 -2.54 -1.29
N GLY A 46 -4.20 -1.27 -1.58
CA GLY A 46 -3.75 -0.60 -2.80
C GLY A 46 -2.23 -0.51 -2.91
N ALA A 47 -1.54 -0.19 -1.81
CA ALA A 47 -0.08 -0.15 -1.75
C ALA A 47 0.51 -1.53 -2.06
N GLY A 48 -0.08 -2.61 -1.54
CA GLY A 48 0.36 -3.98 -1.83
C GLY A 48 0.29 -4.30 -3.32
N TYR A 49 -0.82 -4.00 -3.98
CA TYR A 49 -0.95 -4.21 -5.43
C TYR A 49 0.06 -3.42 -6.26
N LEU A 50 0.29 -2.15 -5.89
CA LEU A 50 1.25 -1.29 -6.57
C LEU A 50 2.69 -1.79 -6.37
N ALA A 51 3.02 -2.21 -5.15
CA ALA A 51 4.31 -2.80 -4.84
C ALA A 51 4.52 -4.04 -5.71
N PHE A 52 3.58 -5.00 -5.69
CA PHE A 52 3.68 -6.24 -6.46
C PHE A 52 3.99 -6.03 -7.95
N CYS A 53 3.53 -4.92 -8.52
CA CYS A 53 3.76 -4.52 -9.91
C CYS A 53 4.88 -3.48 -10.10
N GLU A 54 5.81 -3.42 -9.15
CA GLU A 54 7.03 -2.60 -9.16
C GLU A 54 6.77 -1.08 -9.23
N GLN A 55 5.57 -0.62 -8.86
CA GLN A 55 5.20 0.80 -8.83
C GLN A 55 5.59 1.43 -7.48
N ARG A 56 6.90 1.39 -7.18
CA ARG A 56 7.51 1.72 -5.89
C ARG A 56 6.99 3.01 -5.26
N GLU A 57 7.09 4.14 -5.96
CA GLU A 57 6.73 5.46 -5.41
C GLU A 57 5.26 5.54 -4.99
N SER A 58 4.37 5.03 -5.85
CA SER A 58 2.93 5.03 -5.58
C SER A 58 2.57 4.06 -4.45
N ALA A 59 3.28 2.93 -4.35
CA ALA A 59 3.12 1.99 -3.25
C ALA A 59 3.52 2.60 -1.89
N LEU A 60 4.72 3.16 -1.79
CA LEU A 60 5.23 3.78 -0.56
C LEU A 60 4.36 4.94 -0.11
N ARG A 61 3.90 5.79 -1.04
CA ARG A 61 3.00 6.91 -0.75
C ARG A 61 1.68 6.43 -0.13
N LEU A 62 1.06 5.38 -0.69
CA LEU A 62 -0.19 4.85 -0.13
C LEU A 62 0.03 4.11 1.19
N LEU A 63 1.13 3.39 1.32
CA LEU A 63 1.46 2.68 2.55
C LEU A 63 1.63 3.66 3.71
N ARG A 64 2.37 4.75 3.50
CA ARG A 64 2.49 5.86 4.45
C ARG A 64 1.12 6.43 4.83
N ALA A 65 0.30 6.77 3.83
CA ALA A 65 -1.02 7.35 4.06
C ALA A 65 -1.98 6.38 4.81
N SER A 66 -1.81 5.06 4.65
CA SER A 66 -2.56 4.07 5.43
C SER A 66 -2.23 4.15 6.93
N VAL A 67 -0.94 4.26 7.27
CA VAL A 67 -0.46 4.37 8.65
C VAL A 67 -0.86 5.70 9.27
N GLU A 68 -0.77 6.81 8.53
CA GLU A 68 -1.25 8.13 8.96
C GLU A 68 -2.76 8.13 9.21
N GLY A 69 -3.50 7.33 8.44
CA GLY A 69 -4.92 7.04 8.67
C GLY A 69 -5.22 6.09 9.84
N ASN A 70 -4.22 5.76 10.66
CA ASN A 70 -4.28 4.82 11.79
C ASN A 70 -4.49 3.34 11.43
N TYR A 71 -4.24 2.94 10.18
CA TYR A 71 -4.10 1.52 9.85
C TYR A 71 -2.69 1.04 10.25
N CYS A 72 -2.56 0.63 11.52
CA CYS A 72 -1.29 0.23 12.11
C CYS A 72 -0.88 -1.19 11.66
N ALA A 73 -0.47 -1.35 10.40
CA ALA A 73 -0.26 -2.64 9.74
C ALA A 73 0.92 -3.50 10.25
N TYR A 74 1.57 -3.11 11.34
CA TYR A 74 2.61 -3.92 11.95
C TYR A 74 2.00 -5.00 12.86
N PRO A 75 2.39 -6.30 12.77
CA PRO A 75 3.51 -6.84 12.01
C PRO A 75 3.14 -7.37 10.61
N ALA A 76 1.89 -7.28 10.16
CA ALA A 76 1.45 -7.85 8.88
C ALA A 76 2.30 -7.38 7.69
N MET A 77 2.69 -6.12 7.64
CA MET A 77 3.54 -5.59 6.56
C MET A 77 4.93 -6.26 6.43
N ASP A 78 5.43 -6.87 7.51
CA ASP A 78 6.72 -7.59 7.50
C ASP A 78 6.60 -8.98 6.86
N THR A 79 5.41 -9.57 6.88
CA THR A 79 5.18 -10.92 6.35
C THR A 79 4.36 -10.94 5.08
N ASP A 80 3.67 -9.83 4.76
CA ASP A 80 2.87 -9.69 3.55
C ASP A 80 3.76 -9.79 2.30
N PRO A 81 3.56 -10.82 1.46
CA PRO A 81 4.44 -11.10 0.32
C PRO A 81 4.39 -9.99 -0.74
N LEU A 82 3.34 -9.17 -0.79
CA LEU A 82 3.24 -8.09 -1.76
C LEU A 82 4.31 -7.00 -1.55
N PHE A 83 4.82 -6.87 -0.32
CA PHE A 83 5.87 -5.90 0.02
C PHE A 83 7.28 -6.48 -0.01
N ALA A 84 7.47 -7.75 -0.38
CA ALA A 84 8.76 -8.45 -0.19
C ALA A 84 9.97 -7.68 -0.75
N HIS A 85 9.86 -7.11 -1.95
CA HIS A 85 10.93 -6.34 -2.61
C HIS A 85 11.08 -4.91 -2.07
N LEU A 86 10.12 -4.39 -1.31
CA LEU A 86 10.22 -3.07 -0.66
C LEU A 86 10.81 -3.15 0.76
N ARG A 87 10.96 -4.32 1.36
CA ARG A 87 11.39 -4.42 2.76
C ARG A 87 12.82 -3.92 3.00
N GLU A 88 13.68 -3.99 1.98
CA GLU A 88 15.04 -3.44 2.03
C GLU A 88 15.08 -1.94 1.76
N ASP A 89 13.95 -1.35 1.39
CA ASP A 89 13.84 0.06 1.10
C ASP A 89 13.88 0.91 2.38
N SER A 90 14.77 1.91 2.41
CA SER A 90 14.90 2.80 3.57
C SER A 90 13.61 3.57 3.87
N GLU A 91 12.81 3.90 2.86
CA GLU A 91 11.54 4.60 3.04
C GLU A 91 10.48 3.66 3.60
N PHE A 92 10.47 2.39 3.18
CA PHE A 92 9.63 1.36 3.80
C PHE A 92 10.01 1.17 5.28
N GLY A 93 11.30 1.16 5.61
CA GLY A 93 11.79 1.09 6.99
C GLY A 93 11.26 2.23 7.89
N LYS A 94 11.18 3.46 7.37
CA LYS A 94 10.57 4.59 8.07
C LYS A 94 9.07 4.40 8.28
N ILE A 95 8.35 3.94 7.24
CA ILE A 95 6.90 3.70 7.33
C ILE A 95 6.60 2.58 8.33
N ARG A 96 7.42 1.52 8.33
CA ARG A 96 7.34 0.43 9.31
C ARG A 96 7.52 0.93 10.74
N SER A 97 8.50 1.81 10.97
CA SER A 97 8.73 2.42 12.29
C SER A 97 7.49 3.20 12.75
N ALA A 98 6.89 4.00 11.87
CA ALA A 98 5.64 4.70 12.16
C ALA A 98 4.46 3.74 12.43
N ALA A 99 4.38 2.60 11.72
CA ALA A 99 3.35 1.59 11.93
C ALA A 99 3.50 0.89 13.31
N ILE A 100 4.73 0.66 13.76
CA ILE A 100 5.03 0.14 15.11
C ILE A 100 4.55 1.13 16.17
N GLU A 101 4.89 2.41 16.03
CA GLU A 101 4.46 3.47 16.95
C GLU A 101 2.94 3.61 16.99
N CYS A 102 2.28 3.58 15.83
CA CYS A 102 0.83 3.57 15.68
C CYS A 102 0.20 2.44 16.52
N ARG A 103 0.70 1.21 16.35
CA ARG A 103 0.21 0.04 17.08
C ARG A 103 0.45 0.16 18.58
N ASN A 104 1.64 0.60 18.98
CA ASN A 104 1.99 0.74 20.39
C ASN A 104 1.09 1.78 21.09
N ARG A 105 0.78 2.89 20.41
CA ARG A 105 -0.20 3.88 20.90
C ARG A 105 -1.59 3.28 21.07
N PHE A 106 -2.03 2.46 20.12
CA PHE A 106 -3.31 1.75 20.23
C PHE A 106 -3.32 0.79 21.43
N LEU A 107 -2.27 -0.01 21.60
CA LEU A 107 -2.16 -0.97 22.71
C LEU A 107 -2.15 -0.27 24.07
N ALA A 108 -1.40 0.83 24.20
CA ALA A 108 -1.34 1.62 25.43
C ALA A 108 -2.71 2.21 25.82
N ARG A 109 -3.53 2.61 24.83
CA ARG A 109 -4.89 3.07 25.07
C ARG A 109 -5.84 1.94 25.48
N ARG A 110 -5.61 0.72 25.00
CA ARG A 110 -6.43 -0.45 25.32
C ARG A 110 -6.15 -1.01 26.73
N SER A 111 -4.95 -0.78 27.26
CA SER A 111 -4.55 -1.23 28.60
C SER A 111 -4.95 -0.26 29.72
N ASN A 112 -5.53 0.89 29.39
CA ASN A 112 -6.16 1.83 30.32
C ASN A 112 -7.67 1.58 30.36
#